data_AF-A0A1E5K5W7-F1
#
_entry.id   AF-A0A1E5K5W7-F1
#
_cell.length_a   1.000
_cell.length_b   1.000
_cell.length_c   1.000
_cell.angle_alpha   90.00
_cell.angle_beta   90.00
_cell.angle_gamma   90.00
#
_symmetry.space_group_name_H-M   'P 1'
#
loop_
_entity.id
_entity.type
_entity.pdbx_description
1 polymer ?
#
loop_
_entity_poly.entity_id
_entity_poly.type
_entity_poly.pdbx_seq_one_letter_code
_entity_poly.pdbx_strand_id
1 'polypeptide(L)'
;MSGNEMIEFVAALFMLGGAIMAVISAIGIIRFPDVYTRSHAGTKSSTLAVLMTLLGAFIYFASEQGFYSVRLLLGIAFVFLTAPVAGHLITRAAYRASVKMADTTIEDELKDVIKEVQEETQEEKKSIEELKENTDEVNVEKIDKNDSNAERT
;
A
#
# COMPACT_ATOMS: atom_id res chain seq x y z
N MET A 1 40.99 -22.62 -5.58
CA MET A 1 40.13 -21.49 -5.19
C MET A 1 40.25 -21.35 -3.70
N SER A 2 40.67 -20.19 -3.23
CA SER A 2 40.62 -19.86 -1.80
C SER A 2 39.14 -19.79 -1.36
N GLY A 3 38.87 -19.93 -0.06
CA GLY A 3 37.49 -19.85 0.46
C GLY A 3 36.79 -18.52 0.14
N ASN A 4 37.56 -17.42 0.10
CA ASN A 4 37.06 -16.10 -0.23
C ASN A 4 36.71 -15.96 -1.71
N GLU A 5 37.54 -16.47 -2.62
CA GLU A 5 37.26 -16.43 -4.07
C GLU A 5 35.93 -17.11 -4.43
N MET A 6 35.58 -18.20 -3.73
CA MET A 6 34.30 -18.87 -3.94
C MET A 6 33.12 -18.02 -3.47
N ILE A 7 33.26 -17.33 -2.33
CA ILE A 7 32.23 -16.45 -1.78
C ILE A 7 32.02 -15.22 -2.69
N GLU A 8 33.10 -14.63 -3.21
CA GLU A 8 33.04 -13.54 -4.18
C GLU A 8 32.26 -13.93 -5.43
N PHE A 9 32.52 -15.13 -5.97
CA PHE A 9 31.82 -15.63 -7.14
C PHE A 9 30.31 -15.82 -6.87
N VAL A 10 29.96 -16.35 -5.69
CA VAL A 10 28.55 -16.50 -5.27
C VAL A 10 27.90 -15.12 -5.11
N ALA A 11 28.57 -14.17 -4.45
CA ALA A 11 28.06 -12.81 -4.28
C ALA A 11 27.83 -12.13 -5.64
N ALA A 12 28.76 -12.27 -6.58
CA ALA A 12 28.63 -11.77 -7.94
C ALA A 12 27.42 -12.38 -8.67
N LEU A 13 27.20 -13.70 -8.52
CA LEU A 13 26.05 -14.38 -9.11
C LEU A 13 24.71 -13.86 -8.53
N PHE A 14 24.65 -13.60 -7.22
CA PHE A 14 23.49 -12.99 -6.56
C PHE A 14 23.21 -11.58 -7.07
N MET A 15 24.24 -10.74 -7.18
CA MET A 15 24.10 -9.38 -7.70
C MET A 15 23.66 -9.38 -9.18
N LEU A 16 24.23 -10.27 -9.99
CA LEU A 16 23.87 -10.42 -11.40
C LEU A 16 22.44 -10.95 -11.56
N GLY A 17 22.04 -11.93 -10.75
CA GLY A 17 20.65 -12.41 -10.69
C GLY A 17 19.67 -11.31 -10.27
N GLY A 18 20.04 -10.50 -9.27
CA GLY A 18 19.27 -9.32 -8.87
C GLY A 18 19.11 -8.30 -9.99
N ALA A 19 20.18 -8.02 -10.74
CA ALA A 19 20.13 -7.12 -11.89
C ALA A 19 19.21 -7.64 -13.01
N ILE A 20 19.27 -8.93 -13.33
CA ILE A 20 18.37 -9.56 -14.32
C ILE A 20 16.92 -9.44 -13.85
N MET A 21 16.65 -9.72 -12.58
CA MET A 21 15.31 -9.57 -11.99
C MET A 21 14.81 -8.13 -12.05
N ALA A 22 15.68 -7.13 -11.88
CA ALA A 22 15.32 -5.72 -12.02
C ALA A 22 14.88 -5.38 -13.45
N VAL A 23 15.56 -5.93 -14.46
CA VAL A 23 15.17 -5.77 -15.87
C VAL A 23 13.83 -6.46 -16.14
N ILE A 24 13.64 -7.70 -15.66
CA ILE A 24 12.36 -8.42 -15.77
C ILE A 24 11.23 -7.62 -15.10
N SER A 25 11.50 -7.01 -13.94
CA SER A 25 10.53 -6.14 -13.26
C SER A 25 10.12 -4.94 -14.11
N ALA A 26 11.08 -4.27 -14.74
CA ALA A 26 10.80 -3.14 -15.62
C ALA A 26 9.96 -3.56 -16.83
N ILE A 27 10.32 -4.67 -17.47
CA ILE A 27 9.57 -5.25 -18.60
C ILE A 27 8.15 -5.64 -18.17
N GLY A 28 8.00 -6.26 -17.00
CA GLY A 28 6.70 -6.64 -16.45
C GLY A 28 5.76 -5.44 -16.32
N ILE A 29 6.24 -4.35 -15.73
CA ILE A 29 5.44 -3.12 -15.57
C ILE A 29 4.98 -2.56 -16.92
N ILE A 30 5.80 -2.64 -17.97
CA ILE A 30 5.46 -2.14 -19.32
C ILE A 30 4.48 -3.09 -20.03
N ARG A 31 4.60 -4.40 -19.82
CA ARG A 31 3.84 -5.42 -20.58
C ARG A 31 2.42 -5.63 -20.05
N PHE A 32 2.18 -5.48 -18.74
CA PHE A 32 0.87 -5.77 -18.16
C PHE A 32 -0.20 -4.72 -18.52
N PRO A 33 -1.46 -5.13 -18.77
CA PRO A 33 -2.50 -4.25 -19.29
C PRO A 33 -3.13 -3.33 -18.22
N ASP A 34 -3.03 -3.68 -16.94
CA ASP A 34 -3.81 -3.05 -15.87
C ASP A 34 -2.95 -2.73 -14.64
N VAL A 35 -3.32 -1.72 -13.86
CA VAL A 35 -2.62 -1.24 -12.67
C VAL A 35 -2.47 -2.35 -11.63
N TYR A 36 -3.50 -3.18 -11.41
CA TYR A 36 -3.45 -4.26 -10.43
C TYR A 36 -2.42 -5.33 -10.82
N THR A 37 -2.40 -5.73 -12.09
CA THR A 37 -1.45 -6.72 -12.62
C THR A 37 -0.03 -6.14 -12.72
N ARG A 38 0.12 -4.87 -13.07
CA ARG A 38 1.40 -4.13 -13.04
C ARG A 38 1.96 -4.03 -11.63
N SER A 39 1.14 -3.65 -10.65
CA SER A 39 1.56 -3.57 -9.24
C SER A 39 1.95 -4.93 -8.71
N HIS A 40 1.22 -5.99 -9.06
CA HIS A 40 1.56 -7.35 -8.65
C HIS A 40 2.93 -7.80 -9.20
N ALA A 41 3.09 -7.67 -10.51
CA ALA A 41 4.33 -8.07 -11.17
C ALA A 41 5.51 -7.20 -10.73
N GLY A 42 5.33 -5.88 -10.71
CA GLY A 42 6.34 -4.90 -10.32
C GLY A 42 6.77 -5.07 -8.88
N THR A 43 5.85 -5.15 -7.91
CA THR A 43 6.20 -5.29 -6.49
C THR A 43 6.91 -6.61 -6.21
N LYS A 44 6.42 -7.75 -6.72
CA LYS A 44 7.06 -9.06 -6.47
C LYS A 44 8.47 -9.16 -7.04
N SER A 45 8.64 -8.77 -8.30
CA SER A 45 9.92 -8.90 -8.99
C SER A 45 10.93 -7.84 -8.57
N SER A 46 10.51 -6.58 -8.36
CA SER A 46 11.41 -5.51 -7.88
C SER A 46 11.92 -5.78 -6.47
N THR A 47 11.07 -6.28 -5.57
CA THR A 47 11.49 -6.59 -4.20
C THR A 47 12.55 -7.69 -4.21
N LEU A 48 12.32 -8.77 -4.97
CA LEU A 48 13.29 -9.86 -5.09
C LEU A 48 14.62 -9.38 -5.71
N ALA A 49 14.57 -8.51 -6.73
CA ALA A 49 15.74 -7.93 -7.36
C ALA A 49 16.62 -7.15 -6.37
N VAL A 50 15.99 -6.28 -5.57
CA VAL A 50 16.68 -5.46 -4.57
C VAL A 50 17.23 -6.35 -3.44
N LEU A 51 16.45 -7.32 -2.96
CA LEU A 51 16.89 -8.23 -1.89
C LEU A 51 18.07 -9.10 -2.34
N MET A 52 18.04 -9.69 -3.54
CA MET A 52 19.17 -10.46 -4.07
C MET A 52 20.43 -9.61 -4.20
N THR A 53 20.31 -8.39 -4.73
CA THR A 53 21.44 -7.46 -4.88
C THR A 53 22.04 -7.08 -3.52
N LEU A 54 21.20 -6.73 -2.55
CA LEU A 54 21.65 -6.35 -1.21
C LEU A 54 22.25 -7.54 -0.44
N LEU A 55 21.70 -8.74 -0.58
CA LEU A 55 22.26 -9.95 0.01
C LEU A 55 23.61 -10.30 -0.58
N GLY A 56 23.76 -10.21 -1.92
CA GLY A 56 25.05 -10.41 -2.60
C GLY A 56 26.09 -9.40 -2.12
N ALA A 57 25.72 -8.13 -2.03
CA ALA A 57 26.59 -7.09 -1.49
C ALA A 57 26.97 -7.35 -0.02
N PHE A 58 26.02 -7.77 0.81
CA PHE A 58 26.27 -8.09 2.22
C PHE A 58 27.27 -9.24 2.38
N ILE A 59 27.11 -10.31 1.60
CA ILE A 59 28.03 -11.46 1.60
C ILE A 59 29.43 -11.03 1.17
N TYR A 60 29.54 -10.21 0.12
CA TYR A 60 30.82 -9.69 -0.35
C TYR A 60 31.54 -8.86 0.72
N PHE A 61 30.86 -7.87 1.32
CA PHE A 61 31.46 -7.04 2.37
C PHE A 61 31.80 -7.83 3.65
N ALA A 62 30.98 -8.82 4.02
CA ALA A 62 31.26 -9.68 5.16
C ALA A 62 32.53 -10.52 4.95
N SER A 63 32.77 -11.01 3.72
CA SER A 63 33.94 -11.83 3.37
C SER A 63 35.21 -11.00 3.21
N GLU A 64 35.12 -9.84 2.54
CA GLU A 64 36.30 -9.06 2.15
C GLU A 64 36.83 -8.18 3.28
N GLN A 65 35.91 -7.53 4.02
CA GLN A 65 36.28 -6.56 5.04
C GLN A 65 36.15 -7.12 6.47
N GLY A 66 35.53 -8.30 6.63
CA GLY A 66 35.28 -8.89 7.95
C GLY A 66 34.26 -8.11 8.81
N PHE A 67 33.55 -7.15 8.22
CA PHE A 67 32.58 -6.30 8.90
C PHE A 67 31.16 -6.55 8.40
N TYR A 68 30.24 -6.81 9.33
CA TYR A 68 28.81 -6.90 9.04
C TYR A 68 28.19 -5.50 8.99
N SER A 69 27.86 -5.03 7.79
CA SER A 69 27.28 -3.70 7.63
C SER A 69 25.81 -3.70 8.06
N VAL A 70 25.53 -3.11 9.23
CA VAL A 70 24.18 -2.95 9.78
C VAL A 70 23.27 -2.18 8.82
N ARG A 71 23.84 -1.25 8.03
CA ARG A 71 23.10 -0.45 7.05
C ARG A 71 22.50 -1.30 5.91
N LEU A 72 23.20 -2.35 5.48
CA LEU A 72 22.70 -3.30 4.47
C LEU A 72 21.55 -4.12 5.04
N LEU A 73 21.71 -4.63 6.27
CA LEU A 73 20.65 -5.39 6.94
C LEU A 73 19.39 -4.55 7.16
N LEU A 74 19.56 -3.29 7.60
CA LEU A 74 18.45 -2.34 7.72
C LEU A 74 17.81 -2.07 6.35
N GLY A 75 18.59 -1.94 5.29
CA GLY A 75 18.07 -1.74 3.94
C GLY A 75 17.21 -2.91 3.46
N ILE A 76 17.66 -4.14 3.70
CA ILE A 76 16.91 -5.37 3.38
C ILE A 76 15.58 -5.38 4.14
N ALA A 77 15.61 -5.20 5.47
CA ALA A 77 14.42 -5.21 6.30
C ALA A 77 13.45 -4.07 5.93
N PHE A 78 13.98 -2.88 5.68
CA PHE A 78 13.21 -1.71 5.32
C PHE A 78 12.48 -1.91 3.99
N VAL A 79 13.19 -2.32 2.93
CA VAL A 79 12.60 -2.57 1.61
C VAL A 79 11.59 -3.70 1.66
N PHE A 80 11.89 -4.78 2.38
CA PHE A 80 10.97 -5.91 2.55
C PHE A 80 9.66 -5.50 3.21
N LEU A 81 9.69 -4.56 4.15
CA LEU A 81 8.50 -4.06 4.84
C LEU A 81 7.76 -2.99 4.02
N THR A 82 8.49 -2.07 3.38
CA THR A 82 7.86 -0.98 2.61
C THR A 82 7.27 -1.45 1.28
N ALA A 83 7.87 -2.44 0.62
CA ALA A 83 7.38 -2.91 -0.68
C ALA A 83 5.91 -3.42 -0.66
N PRO A 84 5.48 -4.32 0.27
CA PRO A 84 4.09 -4.78 0.32
C PRO A 84 3.13 -3.66 0.73
N VAL A 85 3.54 -2.77 1.64
CA VAL A 85 2.73 -1.62 2.06
C VAL A 85 2.50 -0.67 0.89
N ALA A 86 3.55 -0.34 0.14
CA ALA A 86 3.45 0.52 -1.04
C ALA A 86 2.56 -0.11 -2.12
N GLY A 87 2.73 -1.40 -2.41
CA GLY A 87 1.90 -2.13 -3.37
C GLY A 87 0.41 -2.10 -2.98
N HIS A 88 0.11 -2.40 -1.72
CA HIS A 88 -1.26 -2.38 -1.21
C HIS A 88 -1.90 -0.99 -1.28
N LEU A 89 -1.16 0.06 -0.90
CA LEU A 89 -1.65 1.45 -0.98
C LEU A 89 -1.93 1.89 -2.41
N ILE A 90 -1.08 1.52 -3.37
CA ILE A 90 -1.28 1.81 -4.80
C ILE A 90 -2.56 1.12 -5.30
N THR A 91 -2.74 -0.17 -4.98
CA THR A 91 -3.93 -0.93 -5.37
C THR A 91 -5.20 -0.34 -4.76
N ARG A 92 -5.18 0.00 -3.47
CA ARG A 92 -6.32 0.61 -2.77
C ARG A 92 -6.66 1.99 -3.35
N ALA A 93 -5.66 2.79 -3.68
CA ALA A 93 -5.84 4.10 -4.31
C ALA A 93 -6.41 3.96 -5.73
N ALA A 94 -5.91 3.03 -6.53
CA ALA A 94 -6.42 2.76 -7.87
C ALA A 94 -7.90 2.32 -7.85
N TYR A 95 -8.27 1.47 -6.89
CA TYR A 95 -9.66 1.05 -6.73
C TYR A 95 -10.57 2.21 -6.33
N ARG A 96 -10.15 3.02 -5.36
CA ARG A 96 -10.91 4.22 -4.95
C ARG A 96 -11.02 5.27 -6.06
N ALA A 97 -10.02 5.37 -6.93
CA ALA A 97 -10.05 6.24 -8.11
C ALA A 97 -10.91 5.67 -9.25
N SER A 98 -11.60 4.53 -9.06
CA SER A 98 -12.44 3.86 -10.06
C SER A 98 -11.69 3.56 -11.36
N VAL A 99 -10.39 3.21 -11.24
CA VAL A 99 -9.59 2.79 -12.41
C VAL A 99 -10.17 1.50 -12.97
N LYS A 100 -10.46 1.52 -14.27
CA LYS A 100 -11.00 0.35 -14.99
C LYS A 100 -10.00 -0.81 -14.89
N MET A 101 -10.47 -1.93 -14.36
CA MET A 101 -9.72 -3.19 -14.35
C MET A 101 -9.56 -3.75 -15.77
N ALA A 102 -8.62 -4.68 -15.96
CA ALA A 102 -8.41 -5.36 -17.23
C ALA A 102 -9.72 -6.00 -17.72
N ASP A 103 -9.97 -5.99 -19.04
CA ASP A 103 -11.15 -6.62 -19.65
C ASP A 103 -11.20 -8.14 -19.41
N THR A 104 -10.09 -8.75 -18.97
CA THR A 104 -9.99 -10.14 -18.56
C THR A 104 -10.52 -10.43 -17.16
N THR A 105 -10.94 -9.40 -16.41
CA THR A 105 -11.44 -9.54 -15.04
C THR A 105 -12.88 -10.03 -15.08
N ILE A 106 -13.14 -11.23 -14.54
CA ILE A 106 -14.45 -11.89 -14.59
C ILE A 106 -15.29 -11.57 -13.34
N GLU A 107 -14.65 -11.37 -12.19
CA GLU A 107 -15.32 -11.26 -10.90
C GLU A 107 -14.70 -10.14 -10.05
N ASP A 108 -15.55 -9.33 -9.41
CA ASP A 108 -15.17 -8.26 -8.49
C ASP A 108 -16.11 -8.27 -7.27
N GLU A 109 -15.82 -9.17 -6.32
CA GLU A 109 -16.55 -9.28 -5.05
C GLU A 109 -16.45 -8.01 -4.20
N LEU A 110 -15.37 -7.23 -4.37
CA LEU A 110 -15.13 -6.02 -3.59
C LEU A 110 -16.12 -4.90 -3.96
N LYS A 111 -16.66 -4.93 -5.18
CA LYS A 111 -17.62 -3.93 -5.65
C LYS A 111 -18.91 -3.93 -4.84
N ASP A 112 -19.40 -5.12 -4.49
CA ASP A 112 -20.65 -5.27 -3.76
C ASP A 112 -20.48 -4.86 -2.30
N VAL A 113 -19.37 -5.25 -1.68
CA VAL A 113 -19.01 -4.81 -0.32
C VAL A 113 -18.86 -3.29 -0.24
N ILE A 114 -18.20 -2.66 -1.22
CA ILE A 114 -18.03 -1.20 -1.20
C ILE A 114 -19.34 -0.45 -1.44
N LYS A 115 -20.28 -1.00 -2.21
CA LYS A 115 -21.63 -0.43 -2.35
C LYS A 115 -22.39 -0.51 -1.05
N GLU A 116 -22.41 -1.68 -0.39
CA GLU A 116 -23.09 -1.89 0.89
C GLU A 116 -22.54 -0.91 1.96
N VAL A 117 -21.21 -0.83 2.10
CA VAL A 117 -20.56 0.13 3.01
C VAL A 117 -20.90 1.59 2.66
N GLN A 118 -21.02 1.93 1.37
CA GLN A 118 -21.42 3.28 0.96
C GLN A 118 -22.88 3.55 1.32
N GLU A 119 -23.78 2.60 1.12
CA GLU A 119 -25.20 2.73 1.45
C GLU A 119 -25.38 2.91 2.98
N GLU A 120 -24.74 2.06 3.79
CA GLU A 120 -24.74 2.19 5.26
C GLU A 120 -24.17 3.55 5.71
N THR A 121 -23.05 3.99 5.13
CA THR A 121 -22.45 5.28 5.49
C THR A 121 -23.36 6.46 5.12
N GLN A 122 -24.16 6.35 4.07
CA GLN A 122 -25.12 7.39 3.68
C GLN A 122 -26.37 7.38 4.56
N GLU A 123 -26.86 6.20 4.95
CA GLU A 123 -27.96 6.06 5.91
C GLU A 123 -27.58 6.60 7.29
N GLU A 124 -26.38 6.28 7.79
CA GLU A 124 -25.88 6.80 9.06
C GLU A 124 -25.75 8.33 9.03
N LYS A 125 -25.24 8.90 7.92
CA LYS A 125 -25.16 10.36 7.76
C LYS A 125 -26.53 11.03 7.76
N LYS A 126 -27.50 10.49 7.01
CA LYS A 126 -28.88 11.01 7.00
C LYS A 126 -29.51 10.96 8.39
N SER A 127 -29.33 9.86 9.11
CA SER A 127 -29.82 9.69 10.48
C SER A 127 -29.21 10.73 11.44
N ILE A 128 -27.89 10.98 11.32
CA ILE A 128 -27.20 12.00 12.11
C ILE A 128 -27.65 13.42 11.74
N GLU A 129 -27.93 13.68 10.45
CA GLU A 129 -28.43 14.97 9.96
C GLU A 129 -29.85 15.25 10.50
N GLU A 130 -30.76 14.27 10.43
CA GLU A 130 -32.12 14.36 11.00
C GLU A 130 -32.10 14.56 12.53
N LEU A 131 -31.20 13.86 13.24
CA LEU A 131 -31.03 14.04 14.69
C LEU A 131 -30.54 15.44 15.04
N LYS A 132 -29.69 16.04 14.21
CA LYS A 132 -29.24 17.43 14.39
C LYS A 132 -30.36 18.41 14.12
N GLU A 133 -31.10 18.26 13.03
CA GLU A 133 -32.25 19.13 12.68
C GLU A 133 -33.29 19.14 13.81
N ASN A 134 -33.67 17.96 14.32
CA ASN A 134 -34.64 17.85 15.41
C ASN A 134 -34.08 18.40 16.75
N THR A 135 -32.78 18.24 17.01
CA THR A 135 -32.13 18.83 18.19
C THR A 135 -32.11 20.36 18.11
N ASP A 136 -31.85 20.92 16.93
CA ASP A 136 -31.83 22.35 16.68
C ASP A 136 -33.25 22.95 16.78
N GLU A 137 -34.27 22.30 16.24
CA GLU A 137 -35.68 22.70 16.41
C GLU A 137 -36.12 22.70 17.89
N VAL A 138 -35.80 21.65 18.64
CA VAL A 138 -36.11 21.55 20.07
C VAL A 138 -35.38 22.63 20.88
N ASN A 139 -34.18 23.03 20.46
CA ASN A 139 -33.42 24.06 21.16
C ASN A 139 -33.97 25.47 20.86
N VAL A 140 -34.37 25.75 19.62
CA VAL A 140 -35.03 27.02 19.22
C VAL A 140 -36.38 27.17 19.93
N GLU A 141 -37.21 26.12 19.99
CA GLU A 141 -38.51 26.18 20.67
C GLU A 141 -38.37 26.39 22.19
N LYS A 142 -37.30 25.89 22.80
CA LYS A 142 -36.99 26.15 24.23
C LYS A 142 -36.53 27.58 24.47
N ILE A 143 -35.80 28.19 23.52
CA ILE A 143 -35.35 29.58 23.62
C ILE A 143 -36.55 30.53 23.50
N ASP A 144 -37.43 30.33 22.51
CA ASP A 144 -38.65 31.14 22.32
C ASP A 144 -39.59 31.10 23.54
N LYS A 145 -39.76 29.92 24.17
CA LYS A 145 -40.58 29.79 25.38
C LYS A 145 -39.95 30.45 26.61
N ASN A 146 -38.62 30.53 26.65
CA ASN A 146 -37.90 31.16 27.76
C ASN A 146 -37.97 32.70 27.68
N ASP A 147 -37.83 33.26 26.47
CA ASP A 147 -37.95 34.71 26.24
C ASP A 147 -39.39 35.20 26.39
N SER A 148 -40.39 34.42 25.96
CA SER A 148 -41.82 34.75 26.15
C SER A 148 -42.26 34.79 27.62
N ASN A 149 -41.63 34.01 28.51
CA ASN A 149 -41.91 34.04 29.95
C ASN A 149 -41.19 35.19 30.67
N ALA A 150 -40.09 35.72 30.13
CA ALA A 150 -39.34 36.83 30.71
C ALA A 150 -40.07 38.19 30.54
N GLU A 151 -40.92 38.35 29.53
CA GLU A 151 -41.69 39.58 29.30
C GLU A 151 -42.99 39.68 30.12
N ARG A 152 -43.36 38.63 30.87
CA ARG A 152 -44.60 38.58 31.68
C ARG A 152 -44.42 38.86 33.18
N THR A 153 -43.20 39.18 33.63
CA THR A 153 -42.87 39.59 35.01
C THR A 153 -42.52 41.05 35.09
#